data_AF-A0A7J3J4I2-F1
#
_entry.id   AF-A0A7J3J4I2-F1
#
_cell.length_a   1.000
_cell.length_b   1.000
_cell.length_c   1.000
_cell.angle_alpha   90.00
_cell.angle_beta   90.00
_cell.angle_gamma   90.00
#
_symmetry.space_group_name_H-M   'P 1'
#
loop_
_entity.id
_entity.type
_entity.pdbx_description
1 polymer ?
#
loop_
_entity_poly.entity_id
_entity_poly.type
_entity_poly.pdbx_seq_one_letter_code
_entity_poly.pdbx_strand_id
1 'polypeptide(L)'
;MFAQILFGGGVNVEKIANLKDIKRGGSLYFNYKGQRAILVRTKKGDLVAYVAVCPHQRASILWDNQINKLICECHLSLFNVEDGSVYKHSSLFELKQGLTKIELKVDDNKDIYAV
;
A
#
# COMPACT_ATOMS: atom_id res chain seq x y z
N MET A 1 22.75 16.27 -36.59
CA MET A 1 21.53 15.72 -37.22
C MET A 1 20.66 15.19 -36.09
N PHE A 2 19.56 15.87 -35.84
CA PHE A 2 18.67 15.66 -34.69
C PHE A 2 17.90 14.35 -34.80
N ALA A 3 17.72 13.69 -33.66
CA ALA A 3 16.49 12.95 -33.36
C ALA A 3 16.30 12.97 -31.83
N GLN A 4 15.70 14.08 -31.34
CA GLN A 4 14.94 14.07 -30.10
C GLN A 4 13.74 13.15 -30.31
N ILE A 5 13.65 12.08 -29.53
CA ILE A 5 12.38 11.39 -29.32
C ILE A 5 11.84 11.89 -27.97
N LEU A 6 10.87 12.79 -28.08
CA LEU A 6 10.05 13.25 -26.97
C LEU A 6 9.01 12.16 -26.66
N PHE A 7 9.18 11.42 -25.57
CA PHE A 7 8.07 10.74 -24.90
C PHE A 7 7.75 11.51 -23.61
N GLY A 8 6.71 12.34 -23.69
CA GLY A 8 6.13 13.02 -22.55
C GLY A 8 5.40 12.05 -21.61
N GLY A 9 5.57 12.26 -20.30
CA GLY A 9 4.70 11.70 -19.27
C GLY A 9 4.94 10.22 -18.92
N GLY A 10 6.19 9.79 -18.76
CA GLY A 10 6.49 8.44 -18.27
C GLY A 10 6.00 8.23 -16.85
N VAL A 11 5.00 7.37 -16.64
CA VAL A 11 4.71 6.77 -15.34
C VAL A 11 6.01 6.15 -14.84
N ASN A 12 6.60 6.73 -13.79
CA ASN A 12 7.81 6.20 -13.19
C ASN A 12 7.41 4.96 -12.40
N VAL A 13 7.53 3.79 -13.04
CA VAL A 13 7.24 2.49 -12.43
C VAL A 13 8.35 2.20 -11.43
N GLU A 14 8.06 2.38 -10.15
CA GLU A 14 9.04 2.27 -9.07
C GLU A 14 9.11 0.83 -8.57
N LYS A 15 10.30 0.23 -8.62
CA LYS A 15 10.56 -1.07 -7.99
C LYS A 15 10.52 -0.89 -6.47
N ILE A 16 9.63 -1.64 -5.81
CA ILE A 16 9.42 -1.58 -4.36
C ILE A 16 10.33 -2.58 -3.63
N ALA A 17 10.32 -3.84 -4.06
CA ALA A 17 10.99 -4.96 -3.39
C ALA A 17 11.04 -6.20 -4.31
N ASN A 18 11.71 -7.27 -3.89
CA ASN A 18 11.51 -8.60 -4.46
C ASN A 18 10.58 -9.43 -3.56
N LEU A 19 9.80 -10.35 -4.13
CA LEU A 19 8.88 -11.22 -3.39
C LEU A 19 9.55 -12.04 -2.27
N LYS A 20 10.85 -12.35 -2.41
CA LYS A 20 11.63 -13.06 -1.40
C LYS A 20 11.93 -12.22 -0.15
N ASP A 21 11.90 -10.90 -0.28
CA ASP A 21 12.23 -9.96 0.80
C ASP A 21 11.06 -9.80 1.78
N ILE A 22 9.86 -10.20 1.38
CA ILE A 22 8.64 -10.13 2.17
C ILE A 22 8.05 -11.54 2.39
N LYS A 23 8.16 -12.03 3.62
CA LYS A 23 7.56 -13.31 4.03
C LYS A 23 6.02 -13.21 4.01
N ARG A 24 5.34 -14.34 3.87
CA ARG A 24 3.87 -14.40 4.06
C ARG A 24 3.50 -13.90 5.45
N GLY A 25 2.47 -13.06 5.54
CA GLY A 25 2.08 -12.35 6.75
C GLY A 25 2.97 -11.16 7.11
N GLY A 26 3.98 -10.83 6.29
CA GLY A 26 4.86 -9.68 6.45
C GLY A 26 4.37 -8.44 5.70
N SER A 27 5.01 -7.32 6.02
CA SER A 27 4.80 -6.03 5.36
C SER A 27 6.11 -5.24 5.30
N LEU A 28 6.19 -4.28 4.40
CA LEU A 28 7.25 -3.27 4.37
C LEU A 28 6.69 -1.91 3.98
N TYR A 29 7.39 -0.84 4.38
CA TYR A 29 7.08 0.52 3.96
C TYR A 29 7.93 0.92 2.76
N PHE A 30 7.38 1.74 1.88
CA PHE A 30 8.07 2.31 0.73
C PHE A 30 7.58 3.75 0.45
N ASN A 31 8.27 4.48 -0.41
CA ASN A 31 7.81 5.78 -0.91
C ASN A 31 6.95 5.55 -2.16
N TYR A 32 5.82 6.24 -2.26
CA TYR A 32 5.02 6.28 -3.49
C TYR A 32 4.61 7.72 -3.75
N LYS A 33 5.18 8.33 -4.79
CA LYS A 33 4.86 9.71 -5.23
C LYS A 33 4.96 10.72 -4.06
N GLY A 34 6.00 10.60 -3.23
CA GLY A 34 6.24 11.47 -2.08
C GLY A 34 5.42 11.15 -0.82
N GLN A 35 4.61 10.09 -0.84
CA GLN A 35 3.83 9.63 0.31
C GLN A 35 4.39 8.32 0.87
N ARG A 36 4.22 8.11 2.18
CA ARG A 36 4.52 6.82 2.80
C ARG A 36 3.46 5.81 2.35
N ALA A 37 3.90 4.65 1.89
CA ALA A 37 3.06 3.54 1.45
C ALA A 37 3.44 2.25 2.17
N ILE A 38 2.52 1.29 2.23
CA ILE A 38 2.73 -0.03 2.82
C ILE A 38 2.42 -1.11 1.78
N LEU A 39 3.34 -2.05 1.63
CA LEU A 39 3.17 -3.29 0.90
C LEU A 39 2.92 -4.40 1.92
N VAL A 40 1.86 -5.19 1.73
CA VAL A 40 1.53 -6.34 2.57
C VAL A 40 1.52 -7.59 1.72
N ARG A 41 2.17 -8.64 2.22
CA ARG A 41 1.96 -10.01 1.74
C ARG A 41 1.10 -10.74 2.75
N THR A 42 -0.15 -11.01 2.41
CA THR A 42 -1.10 -11.65 3.33
C THR A 42 -0.60 -13.04 3.75
N LYS A 43 -1.22 -13.63 4.79
CA LYS A 43 -0.92 -15.02 5.19
C LYS A 43 -1.22 -16.02 4.06
N LYS A 44 -2.22 -15.72 3.21
CA LYS A 44 -2.54 -16.51 2.01
C LYS A 44 -1.51 -16.33 0.89
N GLY A 45 -0.74 -15.24 0.94
CA GLY A 45 0.34 -14.94 0.02
C GLY A 45 0.00 -13.89 -1.03
N ASP A 46 -1.19 -13.31 -0.97
CA ASP A 46 -1.63 -12.23 -1.84
C ASP A 46 -0.81 -10.96 -1.56
N LEU A 47 -0.54 -10.18 -2.60
CA LEU A 47 0.11 -8.88 -2.49
C LEU A 47 -0.91 -7.76 -2.63
N VAL A 48 -0.87 -6.82 -1.70
CA VAL A 48 -1.67 -5.60 -1.72
C VAL A 48 -0.81 -4.45 -1.24
N ALA A 49 -1.06 -3.26 -1.78
CA ALA A 49 -0.38 -2.05 -1.34
C ALA A 49 -1.35 -0.89 -1.21
N TYR A 50 -1.04 0.00 -0.27
CA TYR A 50 -1.85 1.17 0.03
C TYR A 50 -0.96 2.36 0.39
N VAL A 51 -1.45 3.57 0.14
CA VAL A 51 -0.91 4.77 0.80
C VAL A 51 -1.12 4.59 2.31
N ALA A 52 -0.03 4.62 3.08
CA ALA A 52 -0.02 4.34 4.52
C ALA A 52 -0.33 5.60 5.35
N VAL A 53 -1.31 6.35 4.89
CA VAL A 53 -1.77 7.62 5.46
C VAL A 53 -3.27 7.49 5.71
N CYS A 54 -3.69 7.60 6.96
CA CYS A 54 -5.09 7.48 7.32
C CYS A 54 -5.91 8.63 6.68
N PRO A 55 -7.02 8.33 6.00
CA PRO A 55 -7.86 9.35 5.35
C PRO A 55 -8.57 10.29 6.34
N HIS A 56 -8.53 10.01 7.64
CA HIS A 56 -9.07 10.91 8.68
C HIS A 56 -8.12 12.09 8.96
N GLN A 57 -6.96 11.84 9.58
CA GLN A 57 -6.03 12.89 10.05
C GLN A 57 -4.57 12.58 9.71
N ARG A 58 -4.34 11.81 8.62
CA ARG A 58 -3.02 11.56 8.03
C ARG A 58 -2.01 10.83 8.92
N ALA A 59 -2.48 10.18 9.97
CA ALA A 59 -1.71 9.26 10.81
C ALA A 59 -1.17 8.06 10.01
N SER A 60 -0.15 7.37 10.54
CA SER A 60 0.40 6.20 9.85
C SER A 60 -0.54 4.99 9.94
N ILE A 61 -0.48 4.17 8.89
CA ILE A 61 -1.14 2.87 8.84
C ILE A 61 -0.13 1.76 9.11
N LEU A 62 -0.48 0.87 10.01
CA LEU A 62 0.28 -0.32 10.40
C LEU A 62 -0.39 -1.59 9.84
N TRP A 63 0.39 -2.66 9.70
CA TRP A 63 -0.13 -3.99 9.38
C TRP A 63 -0.16 -4.85 10.63
N ASP A 64 -1.33 -5.43 10.95
CA ASP A 64 -1.48 -6.45 11.99
C ASP A 64 -1.85 -7.79 11.36
N ASN A 65 -0.88 -8.70 11.39
CA ASN A 65 -1.02 -10.03 10.81
C ASN A 65 -1.88 -10.97 11.66
N GLN A 66 -2.07 -10.69 12.95
CA GLN A 66 -2.79 -11.57 13.87
C GLN A 66 -4.29 -11.46 13.57
N ILE A 67 -4.77 -10.23 13.37
CA ILE A 67 -6.18 -9.96 13.06
C ILE A 67 -6.45 -9.76 11.56
N ASN A 68 -5.42 -9.80 10.72
CA ASN A 68 -5.52 -9.61 9.26
C ASN A 68 -6.20 -8.28 8.91
N LYS A 69 -5.67 -7.18 9.47
CA LYS A 69 -6.17 -5.81 9.26
C LYS A 69 -5.04 -4.79 9.16
N LEU A 70 -5.34 -3.70 8.47
CA LEU A 70 -4.55 -2.47 8.49
C LEU A 70 -5.08 -1.55 9.60
N ILE A 71 -4.21 -0.99 10.41
CA ILE A 71 -4.57 -0.25 11.64
C ILE A 71 -4.07 1.18 11.55
N CYS A 72 -4.95 2.15 11.79
CA CYS A 72 -4.56 3.52 12.10
C CYS A 72 -4.16 3.63 13.57
N GLU A 73 -2.92 4.04 13.84
CA GLU A 73 -2.35 4.09 15.19
C GLU A 73 -2.96 5.16 16.10
N CYS A 74 -3.66 6.17 15.56
CA CYS A 74 -4.18 7.28 16.36
C CYS A 74 -5.51 6.97 17.07
N HIS A 75 -6.45 6.35 16.37
CA HIS A 75 -7.81 6.11 16.90
C HIS A 75 -8.29 4.67 16.65
N LEU A 76 -7.35 3.79 16.29
CA LEU A 76 -7.59 2.36 16.07
C LEU A 76 -8.66 2.05 15.01
N SER A 77 -8.82 2.93 14.01
CA SER A 77 -9.60 2.59 12.83
C SER A 77 -8.94 1.42 12.11
N LEU A 78 -9.75 0.44 11.74
CA LEU A 78 -9.36 -0.80 11.07
C LEU A 78 -9.83 -0.76 9.63
N PHE A 79 -8.96 -1.17 8.71
CA PHE A 79 -9.25 -1.31 7.29
C PHE A 79 -9.05 -2.76 6.87
N ASN A 80 -9.88 -3.23 5.94
CA ASN A 80 -9.73 -4.53 5.31
C ASN A 80 -8.46 -4.53 4.45
N VAL A 81 -7.66 -5.59 4.57
CA VAL A 81 -6.39 -5.69 3.84
C VAL A 81 -6.62 -6.05 2.37
N GLU A 82 -7.75 -6.67 2.05
CA GLU A 82 -8.09 -7.14 0.72
C GLU A 82 -8.39 -5.98 -0.26
N ASP A 83 -9.07 -4.95 0.23
CA ASP A 83 -9.58 -3.84 -0.59
C ASP A 83 -9.32 -2.44 -0.02
N GLY A 84 -8.85 -2.32 1.22
CA GLY A 84 -8.60 -1.04 1.89
C GLY A 84 -9.87 -0.38 2.44
N SER A 85 -11.04 -1.00 2.34
CA SER A 85 -12.30 -0.47 2.85
C SER A 85 -12.29 -0.36 4.38
N VAL A 86 -13.09 0.56 4.91
CA VAL A 86 -13.23 0.73 6.36
C VAL A 86 -13.95 -0.48 6.95
N TYR A 87 -13.28 -1.20 7.85
CA TYR A 87 -13.86 -2.31 8.59
C TYR A 87 -14.56 -1.83 9.85
N LYS A 88 -13.87 -0.97 10.61
CA LYS A 88 -14.37 -0.36 11.84
C LYS A 88 -13.64 0.95 12.08
N HIS A 89 -14.31 1.94 12.64
CA HIS A 89 -13.68 3.18 13.10
C HIS A 89 -14.14 3.53 14.52
N SER A 90 -13.48 4.53 15.11
CA SER A 90 -13.91 5.09 16.40
C SER A 90 -15.32 5.64 16.32
N SER A 91 -16.11 5.49 17.38
CA SER A 91 -17.46 6.05 17.47
C SER A 91 -17.49 7.58 17.60
N LEU A 92 -16.32 8.21 17.76
CA LEU A 92 -16.20 9.67 17.92
C LEU A 92 -16.32 10.44 16.60
N PHE A 93 -16.22 9.76 15.46
CA PHE A 93 -16.28 10.36 14.14
C PHE A 93 -16.79 9.37 13.11
N GLU A 94 -17.28 9.89 12.00
CA GLU A 94 -17.61 9.09 10.82
C GLU A 94 -16.37 8.92 9.94
N LEU A 95 -16.11 7.70 9.47
CA LEU A 95 -15.06 7.43 8.49
C LEU A 95 -15.55 6.47 7.42
N LYS A 96 -15.89 7.03 6.25
CA LYS A 96 -16.42 6.26 5.11
C LYS A 96 -15.37 5.99 4.03
N GLN A 97 -14.33 6.82 3.96
CA GLN A 97 -13.28 6.69 2.97
C GLN A 97 -12.27 5.61 3.41
N GLY A 98 -12.07 4.62 2.54
CA GLY A 98 -11.02 3.60 2.69
C GLY A 98 -9.63 4.12 2.33
N LEU A 99 -8.64 3.23 2.44
CA LEU A 99 -7.27 3.51 2.04
C LEU A 99 -7.15 3.61 0.52
N THR A 100 -6.28 4.51 0.05
CA THR A 100 -5.94 4.60 -1.37
C THR A 100 -5.09 3.40 -1.76
N LYS A 101 -5.66 2.51 -2.59
CA LYS A 101 -4.97 1.34 -3.13
C LYS A 101 -3.90 1.77 -4.13
N ILE A 102 -2.76 1.08 -4.10
CA ILE A 102 -1.67 1.23 -5.07
C ILE A 102 -1.65 -0.03 -5.92
N GLU A 103 -1.65 0.14 -7.23
CA GLU A 103 -1.58 -0.99 -8.16
C GLU A 103 -0.17 -1.58 -8.16
N LEU A 104 -0.11 -2.91 -8.23
CA LEU A 104 1.13 -3.67 -8.19
C LEU A 104 1.29 -4.48 -9.46
N LYS A 105 2.51 -4.51 -9.98
CA LYS A 105 2.94 -5.46 -11.00
C LYS A 105 4.08 -6.31 -10.46
N VAL A 106 4.07 -7.60 -10.78
CA VAL A 106 5.17 -8.52 -10.48
C VAL A 106 5.74 -9.04 -11.78
N ASP A 107 7.06 -8.97 -11.95
CA ASP A 107 7.74 -9.50 -13.13
C ASP A 107 8.20 -10.96 -12.95
N ASP A 108 8.87 -11.50 -13.98
CA ASP A 108 9.37 -12.87 -13.98
C ASP A 108 10.47 -13.11 -12.93
N ASN A 109 11.25 -12.08 -12.60
CA ASN A 109 12.26 -12.08 -11.55
C ASN A 109 11.65 -11.97 -10.14
N LYS A 110 10.32 -11.87 -10.06
CA LYS A 110 9.56 -11.65 -8.82
C LYS A 110 9.84 -10.31 -8.18
N ASP A 111 10.30 -9.33 -8.96
CA ASP A 111 10.36 -7.95 -8.53
C ASP A 111 8.96 -7.35 -8.55
N ILE A 112 8.64 -6.62 -7.49
CA ILE A 112 7.34 -5.99 -7.24
C ILE A 112 7.49 -4.50 -7.54
N TYR A 113 6.59 -3.97 -8.36
CA TYR A 113 6.57 -2.58 -8.78
C TYR A 113 5.25 -1.92 -8.41
N ALA A 114 5.29 -0.64 -8.05
CA ALA A 114 4.10 0.21 -8.03
C ALA A 114 3.86 0.76 -9.45
N VAL A 115 2.62 0.68 -9.94
CA VAL A 115 2.21 1.20 -11.25
C VAL A 115 1.13 2.27 -11.15
#